data_AF-A0A076GZ90-F1
#
_entry.id   AF-A0A076GZ90-F1
#
_cell.length_a   1.000
_cell.length_b   1.000
_cell.length_c   1.000
_cell.angle_alpha   90.00
_cell.angle_beta   90.00
_cell.angle_gamma   90.00
#
_symmetry.space_group_name_H-M   'P 1'
#
loop_
_entity.id
_entity.type
_entity.pdbx_description
1 polymer ?
#
loop_
_entity_poly.entity_id
_entity_poly.type
_entity_poly.pdbx_seq_one_letter_code
_entity_poly.pdbx_strand_id
1 'polypeptide(L)'
;MLPGLQIQDRLLVEKVTYLPRSPKRGEIVVFNSPYAFDPALSSSKRPSPLRCMLVNLPLIGLIPGLGNPACDAYIKRVIAISGDRVSVNPRGEVTLNGEELKEPYVQEYCSVDEQGMSPCRTLSGTVPQGSVLVLGDNRSNSWDGRFWPSSPYLPEKEILGRAFVRFWPVNRIGPLSN
;
A
#
# COMPACT_ATOMS: atom_id res chain seq x y z
N MET A 1 1.58 3.92 -7.36
CA MET A 1 0.23 3.57 -7.84
C MET A 1 -0.02 4.03 -9.27
N LEU A 2 1.02 4.39 -10.03
CA LEU A 2 0.90 4.62 -11.46
C LEU A 2 0.52 3.30 -12.18
N PRO A 3 -0.17 3.38 -13.33
CA PRO A 3 -0.71 4.60 -13.94
C PRO A 3 -2.08 5.02 -13.38
N GLY A 4 -2.74 4.14 -12.61
CA GLY A 4 -4.09 4.36 -12.10
C GLY A 4 -4.24 5.58 -11.18
N LEU A 5 -3.22 5.90 -10.39
CA LEU A 5 -3.13 7.11 -9.57
C LEU A 5 -1.83 7.84 -9.87
N GLN A 6 -1.95 9.12 -10.23
CA GLN A 6 -0.83 9.99 -10.58
C GLN A 6 -0.41 10.86 -9.39
N ILE A 7 0.82 11.37 -9.49
CA ILE A 7 1.35 12.35 -8.55
C ILE A 7 0.40 13.57 -8.56
N GLN A 8 0.08 14.09 -7.37
CA GLN A 8 -0.90 15.17 -7.13
C GLN A 8 -2.39 14.84 -7.28
N ASP A 9 -2.78 13.60 -7.57
CA ASP A 9 -4.19 13.20 -7.44
C ASP A 9 -4.70 13.48 -6.01
N ARG A 10 -5.95 13.93 -5.88
CA ARG A 10 -6.64 14.05 -4.58
C ARG A 10 -7.81 13.09 -4.53
N LEU A 11 -7.90 12.37 -3.42
CA LEU A 11 -8.77 11.22 -3.28
C LEU A 11 -9.74 11.42 -2.12
N LEU A 12 -10.96 10.92 -2.27
CA LEU A 12 -11.86 10.70 -1.14
C LEU A 12 -11.55 9.35 -0.53
N VAL A 13 -11.41 9.35 0.80
CA VAL A 13 -11.11 8.15 1.60
C VAL A 13 -12.28 7.87 2.53
N GLU A 14 -12.89 6.72 2.34
CA GLU A 14 -13.99 6.21 3.14
C GLU A 14 -13.43 5.49 4.37
N LYS A 15 -13.88 5.89 5.57
CA LYS A 15 -13.39 5.34 6.85
C LYS A 15 -14.47 4.64 7.67
N VAL A 16 -15.72 5.10 7.59
CA VAL A 16 -16.78 4.76 8.54
C VAL A 16 -17.26 3.33 8.35
N THR A 17 -17.56 2.94 7.12
CA THR A 17 -17.99 1.59 6.75
C THR A 17 -16.82 0.61 6.69
N TYR A 18 -15.58 1.12 6.77
CA TYR A 18 -14.38 0.30 6.84
C TYR A 18 -14.07 -0.19 8.26
N LEU A 19 -14.52 0.53 9.30
CA LEU A 19 -14.28 0.15 10.71
C LEU A 19 -14.79 -1.26 11.09
N PRO A 20 -16.01 -1.70 10.69
CA PRO A 20 -16.56 -2.98 11.14
C PRO A 20 -16.28 -4.16 10.19
N ARG A 21 -15.52 -3.97 9.10
CA ARG A 21 -15.32 -5.03 8.09
C ARG A 21 -13.87 -5.21 7.70
N SER A 22 -13.54 -6.41 7.25
CA SER A 22 -12.23 -6.66 6.64
C SER A 22 -12.11 -6.04 5.24
N PRO A 23 -10.87 -5.72 4.82
CA PRO A 23 -10.55 -5.35 3.45
C PRO A 23 -10.96 -6.42 2.44
N LYS A 24 -11.26 -6.00 1.22
CA LYS A 24 -11.49 -6.89 0.09
C LYS A 24 -10.33 -6.80 -0.90
N ARG A 25 -10.07 -7.91 -1.60
CA ARG A 25 -9.12 -7.93 -2.73
C ARG A 25 -9.49 -6.86 -3.76
N GLY A 26 -8.47 -6.21 -4.32
CA GLY A 26 -8.60 -5.12 -5.28
C GLY A 26 -8.81 -3.73 -4.67
N GLU A 27 -9.22 -3.62 -3.39
CA GLU A 27 -9.42 -2.31 -2.76
C GLU A 27 -8.10 -1.53 -2.66
N ILE A 28 -8.15 -0.23 -2.96
CA ILE A 28 -7.04 0.69 -2.70
C ILE A 28 -7.21 1.23 -1.28
N VAL A 29 -6.24 0.94 -0.42
CA VAL A 29 -6.27 1.30 1.00
C VAL A 29 -5.24 2.36 1.31
N VAL A 30 -5.63 3.26 2.22
CA VAL A 30 -4.74 4.22 2.86
C VAL A 30 -4.45 3.69 4.26
N PHE A 31 -3.18 3.64 4.66
CA PHE A 31 -2.76 3.03 5.92
C PHE A 31 -1.59 3.80 6.53
N ASN A 32 -1.33 3.61 7.82
CA ASN A 32 -0.15 4.18 8.47
C ASN A 32 1.12 3.69 7.76
N SER A 33 2.14 4.53 7.67
CA SER A 33 3.45 4.10 7.20
C SER A 33 4.01 2.92 8.01
N PRO A 34 4.73 1.95 7.42
CA PRO A 34 5.39 0.87 8.17
C PRO A 34 6.42 1.38 9.18
N TYR A 35 6.93 2.60 9.05
CA TYR A 35 7.70 3.25 10.13
C TYR A 35 6.89 3.45 11.42
N ALA A 36 5.57 3.33 11.38
CA ALA A 36 4.69 3.36 12.54
C ALA A 36 4.50 1.98 13.21
N PHE A 37 4.65 0.87 12.47
CA PHE A 37 4.23 -0.45 12.96
C PHE A 37 5.17 -1.63 12.69
N ASP A 38 6.07 -1.55 11.69
CA ASP A 38 7.05 -2.61 11.42
C ASP A 38 8.14 -2.57 12.51
N PRO A 39 8.36 -3.66 13.26
CA PRO A 39 9.32 -3.69 14.37
C PRO A 39 10.77 -3.29 14.01
N ALA A 40 11.21 -3.57 12.78
CA ALA A 40 12.56 -3.26 12.32
C ALA A 40 12.70 -1.82 11.78
N LEU A 41 11.59 -1.13 11.50
CA LEU A 41 11.58 0.27 11.06
C LEU A 41 11.09 1.24 12.13
N SER A 42 10.20 0.79 13.00
CA SER A 42 9.53 1.64 13.97
C SER A 42 10.46 2.00 15.12
N SER A 43 10.46 3.28 15.48
CA SER A 43 11.19 3.74 16.65
C SER A 43 10.47 3.33 17.94
N SER A 44 11.21 3.14 19.03
CA SER A 44 10.67 2.79 20.35
C SER A 44 9.68 3.80 20.92
N LYS A 45 9.69 5.06 20.44
CA LYS A 45 8.76 6.12 20.83
C LYS A 45 7.89 6.53 19.66
N ARG A 46 6.69 5.94 19.56
CA ARG A 46 5.69 6.36 18.56
C ARG A 46 5.26 7.81 18.81
N PRO A 47 5.12 8.64 17.76
CA PRO A 47 4.52 9.97 17.90
C PRO A 47 3.10 9.89 18.45
N SER A 48 2.67 10.92 19.19
CA SER A 48 1.27 11.01 19.63
C SER A 48 0.35 11.32 18.43
N PRO A 49 -0.93 10.90 18.47
CA PRO A 49 -1.90 11.23 17.43
C PRO A 49 -2.02 12.74 17.17
N LEU A 50 -2.00 13.55 18.23
CA LEU A 50 -1.99 15.02 18.14
C LEU A 50 -0.77 15.53 17.38
N ARG A 51 0.42 14.97 17.64
CA ARG A 51 1.63 15.33 16.89
C ARG A 51 1.48 14.98 15.42
N CYS A 52 0.99 13.78 15.09
CA CYS A 52 0.77 13.40 13.69
C CYS A 52 -0.29 14.25 12.99
N MET A 53 -1.32 14.71 13.71
CA MET A 53 -2.29 15.65 13.16
C MET A 53 -1.65 17.00 12.82
N LEU A 54 -0.83 17.54 13.74
CA LEU A 54 -0.19 18.84 13.56
C LEU A 54 0.81 18.83 12.40
N VAL A 55 1.68 17.82 12.30
CA VAL A 55 2.72 17.78 11.25
C VAL A 55 2.15 17.57 9.84
N ASN A 56 0.91 17.09 9.73
CA ASN A 56 0.19 16.90 8.48
C ASN A 56 -0.70 18.09 8.08
N LEU A 57 -0.70 19.18 8.87
CA LEU A 57 -1.38 20.41 8.45
C LEU A 57 -0.69 21.02 7.22
N PRO A 58 -1.45 21.69 6.33
CA PRO A 58 -0.88 22.38 5.18
C PRO A 58 0.29 23.29 5.57
N LEU A 59 1.32 23.33 4.72
CA LEU A 59 2.55 24.13 4.89
C LEU A 59 3.50 23.69 6.02
N ILE A 60 3.04 22.95 7.04
CA ILE A 60 3.92 22.49 8.14
C ILE A 60 4.95 21.47 7.65
N GLY A 61 4.56 20.61 6.71
CA GLY A 61 5.47 19.66 6.06
C GLY A 61 6.61 20.29 5.24
N LEU A 62 6.57 21.62 4.99
CA LEU A 62 7.66 22.34 4.31
C LEU A 62 8.80 22.74 5.25
N ILE A 63 8.61 22.59 6.57
CA ILE A 63 9.61 22.94 7.57
C ILE A 63 10.52 21.72 7.82
N PRO A 64 11.83 21.81 7.50
CA PRO A 64 12.76 20.70 7.72
C PRO A 64 12.79 20.26 9.19
N GLY A 65 12.78 18.95 9.42
CA GLY A 65 12.91 18.37 10.78
C GLY A 65 11.61 18.29 11.59
N LEU A 66 10.49 18.87 11.15
CA LEU A 66 9.19 18.69 11.81
C LEU A 66 8.46 17.41 11.39
N GLY A 67 8.70 16.94 10.17
CA GLY A 67 8.13 15.70 9.66
C GLY A 67 8.57 14.48 10.47
N ASN A 68 7.73 13.44 10.47
CA ASN A 68 8.06 12.15 11.06
C ASN A 68 7.53 11.04 10.13
N PRO A 69 8.37 10.14 9.61
CA PRO A 69 7.94 9.07 8.72
C PRO A 69 6.85 8.15 9.29
N ALA A 70 6.75 8.04 10.61
CA ALA A 70 5.69 7.29 11.28
C ALA A 70 4.32 8.00 11.27
N CYS A 71 4.28 9.29 10.92
CA CYS A 71 3.05 10.06 10.74
C CYS A 71 2.58 10.13 9.28
N ASP A 72 3.34 9.55 8.34
CA ASP A 72 2.99 9.52 6.93
C ASP A 72 1.87 8.47 6.67
N ALA A 73 1.04 8.77 5.67
CA ALA A 73 0.04 7.84 5.17
C ALA A 73 0.48 7.24 3.83
N TYR A 74 0.41 5.93 3.71
CA TYR A 74 0.77 5.18 2.51
C TYR A 74 -0.50 4.72 1.80
N ILE A 75 -0.41 4.58 0.47
CA ILE A 75 -1.50 4.09 -0.37
C ILE A 75 -1.01 2.94 -1.25
N LYS A 76 -1.73 1.82 -1.23
CA LYS A 76 -1.45 0.58 -1.97
C LYS A 76 -2.75 -0.17 -2.26
N ARG A 77 -2.68 -1.20 -3.12
CA ARG A 77 -3.81 -2.07 -3.42
C ARG A 77 -3.72 -3.37 -2.62
N VAL A 78 -4.85 -3.81 -2.07
CA VAL A 78 -5.00 -5.12 -1.40
C VAL A 78 -4.98 -6.21 -2.47
N ILE A 79 -3.96 -7.05 -2.43
CA ILE A 79 -3.77 -8.15 -3.39
C ILE A 79 -4.31 -9.45 -2.82
N ALA A 80 -4.01 -9.73 -1.54
CA ALA A 80 -4.40 -10.95 -0.86
C ALA A 80 -4.90 -10.61 0.55
N ILE A 81 -5.85 -11.39 1.04
CA ILE A 81 -6.47 -11.24 2.36
C ILE A 81 -6.18 -12.45 3.24
N SER A 82 -6.47 -12.34 4.54
CA SER A 82 -6.35 -13.41 5.54
C SER A 82 -6.68 -14.81 4.98
N GLY A 83 -5.73 -15.74 5.05
CA GLY A 83 -5.86 -17.13 4.60
C GLY A 83 -5.46 -17.38 3.14
N ASP A 84 -5.29 -16.36 2.31
CA ASP A 84 -4.83 -16.53 0.93
C ASP A 84 -3.40 -17.04 0.85
N ARG A 85 -3.16 -18.00 -0.04
CA ARG A 85 -1.81 -18.35 -0.50
C ARG A 85 -1.44 -17.43 -1.64
N VAL A 86 -0.34 -16.72 -1.51
CA VAL A 86 0.11 -15.75 -2.50
C VAL A 86 1.57 -15.99 -2.86
N SER A 87 1.86 -15.86 -4.16
CA SER A 87 3.20 -15.86 -4.71
C SER A 87 3.36 -14.64 -5.61
N VAL A 88 4.50 -13.97 -5.51
CA VAL A 88 4.89 -12.85 -6.37
C VAL A 88 6.23 -13.20 -7.00
N ASN A 89 6.26 -13.28 -8.32
CA ASN A 89 7.45 -13.68 -9.06
C ASN A 89 8.40 -12.48 -9.33
N PRO A 90 9.59 -12.70 -9.92
CA PRO A 90 10.54 -11.62 -10.19
C PRO A 90 10.00 -10.49 -11.09
N ARG A 91 9.04 -10.76 -11.99
CA ARG A 91 8.36 -9.71 -12.79
C ARG A 91 7.36 -8.89 -11.97
N GLY A 92 7.06 -9.32 -10.75
CA GLY A 92 6.00 -8.75 -9.92
C GLY A 92 4.61 -9.26 -10.30
N GLU A 93 4.49 -10.34 -11.07
CA GLU A 93 3.21 -10.99 -11.38
C GLU A 93 2.76 -11.83 -10.17
N VAL A 94 1.44 -11.87 -9.94
CA VAL A 94 0.86 -12.47 -8.74
C VAL A 94 0.13 -13.76 -9.08
N THR A 95 0.41 -14.82 -8.32
CA THR A 95 -0.41 -16.03 -8.25
C THR A 95 -1.11 -16.07 -6.91
N LEU A 96 -2.44 -16.24 -6.92
CA LEU A 96 -3.28 -16.29 -5.74
C LEU A 96 -4.02 -17.63 -5.69
N ASN A 97 -3.83 -18.38 -4.61
CA ASN A 97 -4.44 -19.70 -4.39
C ASN A 97 -4.22 -20.71 -5.53
N GLY A 98 -3.09 -20.58 -6.25
CA GLY A 98 -2.72 -21.45 -7.36
C GLY A 98 -3.13 -20.93 -8.74
N GLU A 99 -3.90 -19.84 -8.81
CA GLU A 99 -4.33 -19.23 -10.06
C GLU A 99 -3.62 -17.89 -10.30
N GLU A 100 -3.27 -17.60 -11.56
CA GLU A 100 -2.73 -16.30 -11.92
C GLU A 100 -3.77 -15.21 -11.71
N LEU A 101 -3.41 -14.18 -10.95
CA LEU A 101 -4.28 -13.04 -10.70
C LEU A 101 -4.22 -12.10 -11.91
N LYS A 102 -5.38 -11.84 -12.53
CA LYS A 102 -5.48 -10.87 -13.62
C LYS A 102 -5.52 -9.45 -13.05
N GLU A 103 -4.54 -8.64 -13.41
CA GLU A 103 -4.35 -7.30 -12.85
C GLU A 103 -4.32 -6.23 -13.95
N PRO A 104 -5.49 -5.88 -14.55
CA PRO A 104 -5.54 -4.91 -15.65
C PRO A 104 -5.08 -3.50 -15.25
N TYR A 105 -5.00 -3.23 -13.95
CA TYR A 105 -4.50 -1.98 -13.38
C TYR A 105 -2.96 -1.88 -13.33
N VAL A 106 -2.23 -2.98 -13.60
CA VAL A 106 -0.76 -3.00 -13.61
C VAL A 106 -0.26 -2.88 -15.03
N GLN A 107 0.49 -1.81 -15.30
CA GLN A 107 1.16 -1.61 -16.59
C GLN A 107 2.69 -1.61 -16.44
N GLU A 108 3.19 -1.32 -15.24
CA GLU A 108 4.62 -1.19 -14.97
C GLU A 108 5.11 -2.42 -14.17
N TYR A 109 5.53 -3.46 -14.88
CA TYR A 109 6.13 -4.67 -14.30
C TYR A 109 7.64 -4.50 -14.07
N CYS A 110 8.22 -5.38 -13.27
CA CYS A 110 9.64 -5.40 -13.01
C CYS A 110 10.40 -6.00 -14.20
N SER A 111 11.49 -5.36 -14.61
CA SER A 111 12.42 -5.93 -15.58
C SER A 111 13.08 -7.19 -15.00
N VAL A 112 13.29 -8.17 -15.88
CA VAL A 112 13.99 -9.42 -15.58
C VAL A 112 15.08 -9.59 -16.63
N ASP A 113 16.30 -9.83 -16.19
CA ASP A 113 17.42 -10.11 -17.10
C ASP A 113 17.37 -11.54 -17.65
N GLU A 114 18.30 -11.87 -18.55
CA GLU A 114 18.39 -13.18 -19.18
C GLU A 114 18.61 -14.32 -18.17
N GLN A 115 19.14 -14.01 -16.99
CA GLN A 115 19.40 -14.97 -15.92
C GLN A 115 18.21 -15.10 -14.95
N GLY A 116 17.11 -14.39 -15.20
CA GLY A 116 15.92 -14.43 -14.35
C GLY A 116 16.01 -13.54 -13.11
N MET A 117 17.04 -12.69 -12.98
CA MET A 117 17.19 -11.79 -11.85
C MET A 117 16.39 -10.50 -12.06
N SER A 118 15.87 -9.97 -10.97
CA SER A 118 15.11 -8.71 -10.96
C SER A 118 15.52 -7.84 -9.77
N PRO A 119 15.49 -6.51 -9.89
CA PRO A 119 15.57 -5.63 -8.73
C PRO A 119 14.35 -5.76 -7.81
N CYS A 120 13.25 -6.34 -8.29
CA CYS A 120 12.08 -6.62 -7.46
C CYS A 120 12.29 -7.86 -6.59
N ARG A 121 11.82 -7.78 -5.34
CA ARG A 121 11.78 -8.92 -4.44
C ARG A 121 10.61 -9.84 -4.77
N THR A 122 10.87 -11.13 -4.71
CA THR A 122 9.85 -12.17 -4.75
C THR A 122 9.23 -12.35 -3.37
N LEU A 123 8.03 -12.94 -3.34
CA LEU A 123 7.33 -13.25 -2.11
C LEU A 123 6.57 -14.56 -2.31
N SER A 124 6.55 -15.42 -1.30
CA SER A 124 5.68 -16.59 -1.28
C SER A 124 5.25 -16.86 0.15
N GLY A 125 3.95 -17.06 0.38
CA GLY A 125 3.45 -17.31 1.73
C GLY A 125 1.93 -17.37 1.82
N THR A 126 1.45 -17.58 3.04
CA THR A 126 0.02 -17.48 3.38
C THR A 126 -0.20 -16.23 4.20
N VAL A 127 -1.20 -15.43 3.84
CA VAL A 127 -1.54 -14.21 4.57
C VAL A 127 -2.08 -14.57 5.96
N PRO A 128 -1.46 -14.07 7.05
CA PRO A 128 -1.95 -14.32 8.41
C PRO A 128 -3.33 -13.72 8.64
N GLN A 129 -4.05 -14.25 9.64
CA GLN A 129 -5.32 -13.68 10.07
C GLN A 129 -5.16 -12.22 10.54
N GLY A 130 -6.16 -11.39 10.24
CA GLY A 130 -6.16 -9.96 10.58
C GLY A 130 -5.12 -9.15 9.82
N SER A 131 -4.66 -9.64 8.67
CA SER A 131 -3.66 -8.98 7.83
C SER A 131 -4.01 -9.10 6.35
N VAL A 132 -3.39 -8.25 5.54
CA VAL A 132 -3.49 -8.26 4.08
C VAL A 132 -2.12 -8.13 3.44
N LEU A 133 -1.93 -8.67 2.24
CA LEU A 133 -0.80 -8.29 1.39
C LEU A 133 -1.22 -7.10 0.54
N VAL A 134 -0.41 -6.03 0.56
CA VAL A 134 -0.60 -4.88 -0.32
C VAL A 134 0.59 -4.67 -1.25
N LEU A 135 0.30 -4.38 -2.51
CA LEU A 135 1.30 -4.05 -3.54
C LEU A 135 0.98 -2.72 -4.19
N GLY A 136 2.00 -2.08 -4.76
CA GLY A 136 1.78 -0.94 -5.65
C GLY A 136 1.42 -1.38 -7.06
N ASP A 137 0.54 -0.62 -7.71
CA ASP A 137 0.19 -0.85 -9.13
C ASP A 137 1.39 -0.61 -10.08
N ASN A 138 2.35 0.24 -9.67
CA ASN A 138 3.64 0.36 -10.33
C ASN A 138 4.61 -0.62 -9.66
N ARG A 139 4.73 -1.83 -10.19
CA ARG A 139 5.45 -2.94 -9.53
C ARG A 139 6.94 -2.70 -9.47
N SER A 140 7.51 -2.13 -10.52
CA SER A 140 8.95 -1.82 -10.61
C SER A 140 9.36 -0.70 -9.67
N ASN A 141 8.45 0.21 -9.32
CA ASN A 141 8.73 1.35 -8.46
C ASN A 141 7.69 1.51 -7.33
N SER A 142 7.71 0.55 -6.40
CA SER A 142 6.85 0.58 -5.22
C SER A 142 7.53 -0.06 -4.02
N TRP A 143 7.69 0.74 -2.96
CA TRP A 143 8.01 0.23 -1.64
C TRP A 143 6.71 -0.25 -0.98
N ASP A 144 6.52 -1.55 -0.95
CA ASP A 144 5.32 -2.27 -0.51
C ASP A 144 5.70 -3.57 0.21
N GLY A 145 4.73 -4.47 0.44
CA GLY A 145 4.94 -5.69 1.24
C GLY A 145 6.14 -6.53 0.83
N ARG A 146 6.56 -6.48 -0.44
CA ARG A 146 7.77 -7.19 -0.91
C ARG A 146 9.07 -6.72 -0.24
N PHE A 147 9.10 -5.48 0.25
CA PHE A 147 10.31 -4.81 0.73
C PHE A 147 10.34 -4.56 2.24
N TRP A 148 9.22 -4.78 2.94
CA TRP A 148 9.16 -4.54 4.39
C TRP A 148 10.00 -5.58 5.15
N PRO A 149 10.85 -5.16 6.09
CA PRO A 149 11.87 -6.01 6.67
C PRO A 149 11.33 -7.06 7.64
N SER A 150 10.31 -6.74 8.45
CA SER A 150 9.84 -7.67 9.48
C SER A 150 8.76 -8.62 8.98
N SER A 151 7.83 -8.11 8.19
CA SER A 151 6.70 -8.87 7.66
C SER A 151 6.21 -8.22 6.37
N PRO A 152 5.87 -9.00 5.34
CA PRO A 152 5.32 -8.43 4.11
C PRO A 152 3.84 -8.05 4.23
N TYR A 153 3.19 -8.44 5.33
CA TYR A 153 1.76 -8.29 5.50
C TYR A 153 1.43 -7.03 6.32
N LEU A 154 0.47 -6.25 5.83
CA LEU A 154 -0.10 -5.09 6.48
C LEU A 154 -1.16 -5.56 7.50
N PRO A 155 -1.00 -5.27 8.80
CA PRO A 155 -2.06 -5.54 9.78
C PRO A 155 -3.31 -4.71 9.46
N GLU A 156 -4.50 -5.32 9.50
CA GLU A 156 -5.76 -4.64 9.15
C GLU A 156 -6.02 -3.39 10.02
N LYS A 157 -5.60 -3.44 11.28
CA LYS A 157 -5.70 -2.31 12.23
C LYS A 157 -4.92 -1.05 11.84
N GLU A 158 -3.94 -1.17 10.94
CA GLU A 158 -3.14 -0.03 10.47
C GLU A 158 -3.79 0.66 9.26
N ILE A 159 -4.88 0.10 8.73
CA ILE A 159 -5.63 0.69 7.63
C ILE A 159 -6.49 1.85 8.14
N LEU A 160 -6.28 3.02 7.55
CA LEU A 160 -6.98 4.26 7.88
C LEU A 160 -8.30 4.40 7.10
N GLY A 161 -8.43 3.72 5.97
CA GLY A 161 -9.64 3.69 5.14
C GLY A 161 -9.38 3.26 3.70
N ARG A 162 -10.45 3.26 2.89
CA ARG A 162 -10.40 2.92 1.46
C ARG A 162 -10.47 4.18 0.60
N ALA A 163 -9.53 4.33 -0.32
CA ALA A 163 -9.65 5.31 -1.40
C ALA A 163 -10.62 4.75 -2.46
N PHE A 164 -11.64 5.52 -2.83
CA PHE A 164 -12.70 5.05 -3.73
C PHE A 164 -13.01 6.02 -4.88
N VAL A 165 -12.69 7.31 -4.74
CA VAL A 165 -12.91 8.32 -5.78
C VAL A 165 -11.70 9.23 -5.88
N ARG A 166 -11.29 9.54 -7.11
CA ARG A 166 -10.41 10.68 -7.44
C ARG A 166 -11.29 11.89 -7.73
N PHE A 167 -11.08 12.99 -7.01
CA PHE A 167 -11.84 14.23 -7.21
C PHE A 167 -10.98 15.38 -7.79
N TRP A 168 -9.66 15.22 -7.83
CA TRP A 168 -8.74 16.16 -8.49
C TRP A 168 -7.59 15.39 -9.15
N PRO A 169 -7.10 15.81 -10.34
CA PRO A 169 -7.53 16.98 -11.12
C PRO A 169 -8.92 16.80 -11.75
N VAL A 170 -9.61 17.91 -12.04
CA VAL A 170 -11.03 17.90 -12.47
C VAL A 170 -11.27 17.11 -13.76
N ASN A 171 -10.30 17.08 -14.67
CA ASN A 171 -10.35 16.33 -15.93
C ASN A 171 -10.16 14.81 -15.75
N ARG A 172 -9.87 14.34 -14.53
CA ARG A 172 -9.64 12.94 -14.21
C ARG A 172 -10.55 12.46 -13.07
N ILE A 173 -11.62 13.20 -12.76
CA ILE A 173 -12.60 12.80 -11.75
C ILE A 173 -13.22 11.46 -12.12
N GLY A 174 -13.32 10.56 -11.14
CA GLY A 174 -13.97 9.28 -11.34
C GLY A 174 -13.74 8.30 -10.20
N PRO A 175 -14.46 7.17 -10.20
CA PRO A 175 -14.20 6.09 -9.28
C PRO A 175 -12.79 5.52 -9.50
N LEU A 176 -12.19 5.02 -8.44
CA LEU A 176 -10.99 4.21 -8.54
C LEU A 176 -11.42 2.77 -8.84
N SER A 177 -11.19 2.35 -10.09
CA SER A 177 -11.60 1.03 -10.56
C SER A 177 -10.76 -0.10 -9.94
N ASN A 178 -11.42 -1.25 -9.82
CA ASN A 178 -10.78 -2.57 -9.74
C ASN A 178 -10.44 -3.05 -11.15
#